data_AF-A0ABD3EPS1-F1
#
_entry.id   AF-A0ABD3EPS1-F1
#
_cell.length_a   1.000
_cell.length_b   1.000
_cell.length_c   1.000
_cell.angle_alpha   90.00
_cell.angle_beta   90.00
_cell.angle_gamma   90.00
#
_symmetry.space_group_name_H-M   'P 1'
#
loop_
_entity.id
_entity.type
_entity.pdbx_description
1 polymer ?
#
loop_
_entity_poly.entity_id
_entity_poly.type
_entity_poly.pdbx_seq_one_letter_code
_entity_poly.pdbx_strand_id
1 'polypeptide(L)'
;MAPSLTSCSYLLVTSDVIGMGWDYPIYCRVVKMGPRIIKIEGLHDAAGHTWLIKRSSAAQCTVTTKEARTKSPGPLLRQAVMVEHAGALHYDQVMEVDGNQATVQLLDESVVTPTDHIAIVAPVVALILEAVSFETSEWNIDELVEMQHTILDRISGASSLDGSNEISVILEDLIDVAYYPNPKGSISWIDPLNILPSTTCHLSRTSPLSGRYLRLLRRVQSLGGVREFVE
;
A
#
# COMPACT_ATOMS: atom_id res chain seq x y z
N MET A 1 3.53 -5.90 -22.13
CA MET A 1 2.19 -5.68 -22.71
C MET A 1 1.17 -5.79 -21.60
N ALA A 2 0.39 -4.75 -21.32
CA ALA A 2 -0.71 -4.87 -20.36
C ALA A 2 -1.74 -5.89 -20.89
N PRO A 3 -2.29 -6.79 -20.04
CA PRO A 3 -3.29 -7.75 -20.47
C PRO A 3 -4.49 -7.01 -21.08
N SER A 4 -4.91 -7.43 -22.27
CA SER A 4 -6.08 -6.84 -22.93
C SER A 4 -7.35 -7.17 -22.13
N LEU A 5 -8.13 -6.16 -21.77
CA LEU A 5 -9.40 -6.34 -21.06
C LEU A 5 -10.41 -7.10 -21.94
N THR A 6 -10.84 -8.26 -21.47
CA THR A 6 -11.83 -9.14 -22.11
C THR A 6 -12.97 -9.48 -21.16
N SER A 7 -13.98 -10.19 -21.65
CA SER A 7 -15.05 -10.75 -20.80
C SER A 7 -14.58 -11.83 -19.83
N CYS A 8 -13.35 -12.33 -19.97
CA CYS A 8 -12.75 -13.32 -19.08
C CYS A 8 -11.72 -12.70 -18.12
N SER A 9 -11.56 -11.37 -18.14
CA SER A 9 -10.61 -10.67 -17.29
C SER A 9 -11.05 -10.66 -15.83
N TYR A 10 -10.05 -10.69 -14.96
CA TYR A 10 -10.20 -10.47 -13.53
C TYR A 10 -9.63 -9.11 -13.17
N LEU A 11 -10.25 -8.46 -12.19
CA LEU A 11 -9.90 -7.13 -11.71
C LEU A 11 -9.70 -7.18 -10.20
N LEU A 12 -8.86 -6.31 -9.67
CA LEU A 12 -8.91 -5.90 -8.27
C LEU A 12 -9.39 -4.44 -8.29
N VAL A 13 -10.41 -4.06 -7.52
CA VAL A 13 -11.07 -2.74 -7.60
C VAL A 13 -11.20 -2.11 -6.23
N THR A 14 -10.98 -0.81 -6.15
CA THR A 14 -11.00 -0.02 -4.92
C THR A 14 -12.34 0.69 -4.75
N SER A 15 -12.63 1.16 -3.53
CA SER A 15 -13.89 1.79 -3.17
C SER A 15 -14.20 3.06 -3.97
N ASP A 16 -13.20 3.80 -4.41
CA ASP A 16 -13.37 4.96 -5.30
C ASP A 16 -13.83 4.58 -6.72
N VAL A 17 -13.56 3.34 -7.16
CA VAL A 17 -13.98 2.82 -8.47
C VAL A 17 -15.40 2.26 -8.43
N ILE A 18 -15.78 1.59 -7.34
CA ILE A 18 -17.08 0.91 -7.21
C ILE A 18 -18.13 1.70 -6.42
N GLY A 19 -17.74 2.80 -5.76
CA GLY A 19 -18.59 3.64 -4.92
C GLY A 19 -18.53 3.24 -3.43
N MET A 20 -19.06 4.13 -2.59
CA MET A 20 -19.06 4.00 -1.12
C MET A 20 -19.73 2.69 -0.68
N GLY A 21 -19.12 1.97 0.27
CA GLY A 21 -19.68 0.73 0.85
C GLY A 21 -18.67 -0.39 1.12
N TRP A 22 -17.40 -0.20 0.74
CA TRP A 22 -16.31 -1.13 0.98
C TRP A 22 -15.05 -0.36 1.38
N ASP A 23 -14.35 -0.84 2.41
CA ASP A 23 -13.19 -0.11 2.97
C ASP A 23 -11.85 -0.60 2.40
N TYR A 24 -11.86 -1.65 1.57
CA TYR A 24 -10.67 -2.31 1.05
C TYR A 24 -10.81 -2.74 -0.42
N PRO A 25 -9.70 -3.00 -1.14
CA PRO A 25 -9.73 -3.49 -2.51
C PRO A 25 -10.45 -4.84 -2.64
N ILE A 26 -11.14 -5.09 -3.75
CA ILE A 26 -11.97 -6.29 -3.98
C ILE A 26 -11.64 -6.93 -5.32
N TYR A 27 -11.48 -8.25 -5.34
CA TYR A 27 -11.36 -8.99 -6.59
C TYR A 27 -12.72 -9.11 -7.25
N CYS A 28 -12.76 -8.87 -8.55
CA CYS A 28 -13.95 -8.96 -9.37
C CYS A 28 -13.65 -9.71 -10.67
N ARG A 29 -14.69 -10.32 -11.25
CA ARG A 29 -14.66 -10.80 -12.63
C ARG A 29 -15.48 -9.91 -13.54
N VAL A 30 -15.04 -9.74 -14.78
CA VAL A 30 -15.87 -9.11 -15.81
C VAL A 30 -17.02 -10.05 -16.17
N VAL A 31 -18.26 -9.58 -16.07
CA VAL A 31 -19.44 -10.38 -16.44
C VAL A 31 -20.13 -9.87 -17.70
N LYS A 32 -19.98 -8.58 -18.02
CA LYS A 32 -20.50 -8.02 -19.27
C LYS A 32 -19.61 -6.91 -19.79
N MET A 33 -19.20 -7.04 -21.06
CA MET A 33 -18.45 -6.00 -21.76
C MET A 33 -19.42 -5.01 -22.40
N GLY A 34 -19.17 -3.72 -22.19
CA GLY A 34 -19.78 -2.64 -22.96
C GLY A 34 -18.70 -1.73 -23.57
N PRO A 35 -19.11 -0.82 -24.48
CA PRO A 35 -18.17 0.04 -25.19
C PRO A 35 -17.50 1.07 -24.27
N ARG A 36 -18.22 1.59 -23.26
CA ARG A 36 -17.71 2.60 -22.31
C ARG A 36 -17.77 2.17 -20.85
N ILE A 37 -18.72 1.32 -20.51
CA ILE A 37 -18.97 0.82 -19.16
C ILE A 37 -19.00 -0.70 -19.24
N ILE A 38 -18.40 -1.37 -18.27
CA ILE A 38 -18.48 -2.82 -18.11
C ILE A 38 -19.23 -3.15 -16.83
N LYS A 39 -19.85 -4.33 -16.78
CA LYS A 39 -20.39 -4.90 -15.55
C LYS A 39 -19.39 -5.89 -14.98
N ILE A 40 -19.12 -5.74 -13.69
CA ILE A 40 -18.24 -6.61 -12.92
C ILE A 40 -19.02 -7.22 -11.76
N GLU A 41 -18.56 -8.38 -11.30
CA GLU A 41 -19.12 -9.09 -10.16
C GLU A 41 -18.00 -9.39 -9.16
N GLY A 42 -18.27 -9.13 -7.89
CA GLY A 42 -17.34 -9.40 -6.79
C GLY A 42 -17.04 -10.88 -6.64
N LEU A 43 -15.84 -11.17 -6.16
CA LEU A 43 -15.38 -12.49 -5.79
C LEU A 43 -15.22 -12.56 -4.26
N HIS A 44 -15.13 -13.77 -3.74
CA HIS A 44 -14.88 -14.05 -2.31
C HIS A 44 -15.93 -13.37 -1.40
N ASP A 45 -15.50 -12.56 -0.43
CA ASP A 45 -16.38 -11.87 0.52
C ASP A 45 -17.32 -10.85 -0.16
N ALA A 46 -17.00 -10.46 -1.40
CA ALA A 46 -17.83 -9.60 -2.23
C ALA A 46 -18.72 -10.38 -3.23
N ALA A 47 -18.74 -11.71 -3.17
CA ALA A 47 -19.56 -12.52 -4.07
C ALA A 47 -21.05 -12.12 -4.03
N GLY A 48 -21.70 -12.10 -5.19
CA GLY A 48 -23.10 -11.69 -5.34
C GLY A 48 -23.31 -10.18 -5.50
N HIS A 49 -22.29 -9.35 -5.22
CA HIS A 49 -22.35 -7.92 -5.50
C HIS A 49 -21.90 -7.62 -6.94
N THR A 50 -22.53 -6.64 -7.58
CA THR A 50 -22.17 -6.24 -8.95
C THR A 50 -22.08 -4.74 -9.10
N TRP A 51 -21.14 -4.28 -9.91
CA TRP A 51 -20.90 -2.87 -10.16
C TRP A 51 -20.78 -2.57 -11.65
N LEU A 52 -21.03 -1.30 -11.99
CA LEU A 52 -20.83 -0.74 -13.32
C LEU A 52 -19.65 0.22 -13.26
N ILE A 53 -18.56 -0.11 -13.96
CA ILE A 53 -17.34 0.70 -13.93
C ILE A 53 -16.93 1.11 -15.34
N LYS A 54 -16.22 2.24 -15.46
CA LYS A 54 -15.69 2.70 -16.75
C LYS A 54 -14.71 1.68 -17.30
N ARG A 55 -14.81 1.38 -18.60
CA ARG A 55 -13.90 0.46 -19.30
C ARG A 55 -12.43 0.89 -19.17
N SER A 56 -12.18 2.20 -19.19
CA SER A 56 -10.85 2.77 -18.99
C SER A 56 -10.27 2.45 -17.62
N SER A 57 -11.09 2.55 -16.56
CA SER A 57 -10.69 2.18 -15.20
C SER A 57 -10.47 0.67 -15.10
N ALA A 58 -11.40 -0.13 -15.61
CA ALA A 58 -11.27 -1.60 -15.61
C ALA A 58 -9.99 -2.10 -16.29
N ALA A 59 -9.62 -1.52 -17.43
CA ALA A 59 -8.40 -1.88 -18.15
C ALA A 59 -7.13 -1.62 -17.32
N GLN A 60 -7.17 -0.66 -16.40
CA GLN A 60 -6.08 -0.35 -15.48
C GLN A 60 -6.06 -1.26 -14.25
N CYS A 61 -7.17 -1.95 -13.97
CA CYS A 61 -7.35 -2.73 -12.76
C CYS A 61 -7.18 -4.24 -12.99
N THR A 62 -6.69 -4.64 -14.17
CA THR A 62 -6.66 -6.05 -14.59
C THR A 62 -5.55 -6.80 -13.85
N VAL A 63 -5.93 -7.89 -13.19
CA VAL A 63 -5.04 -8.80 -12.48
C VAL A 63 -4.99 -10.16 -13.17
N THR A 64 -4.02 -10.98 -12.80
CA THR A 64 -3.93 -12.33 -13.35
C THR A 64 -5.04 -13.22 -12.79
N THR A 65 -5.43 -14.25 -13.56
CA THR A 65 -6.38 -15.26 -13.07
C THR A 65 -5.86 -16.01 -11.84
N LYS A 66 -4.54 -16.16 -11.71
CA LYS A 66 -3.91 -16.78 -10.54
C LYS A 66 -4.16 -15.91 -9.29
N GLU A 67 -3.84 -14.62 -9.39
CA GLU A 67 -4.04 -13.63 -8.32
C GLU A 67 -5.51 -13.48 -7.89
N ALA A 68 -6.44 -13.42 -8.84
CA ALA A 68 -7.86 -13.25 -8.50
C ALA A 68 -8.50 -14.52 -7.88
N ARG A 69 -7.88 -15.68 -8.09
CA ARG A 69 -8.34 -16.97 -7.57
C ARG A 69 -7.62 -17.41 -6.30
N THR A 70 -6.47 -16.80 -5.99
CA THR A 70 -5.92 -16.83 -4.64
C THR A 70 -6.87 -16.13 -3.68
N LYS A 71 -6.74 -16.47 -2.39
CA LYS A 71 -7.75 -16.25 -1.35
C LYS A 71 -8.10 -14.78 -1.12
N SER A 72 -9.19 -14.57 -0.35
CA SER A 72 -9.99 -13.36 -0.39
C SER A 72 -9.18 -12.09 -0.17
N PRO A 73 -9.53 -10.99 -0.86
CA PRO A 73 -8.93 -9.71 -0.56
C PRO A 73 -9.54 -9.24 0.76
N GLY A 74 -8.74 -9.37 1.82
CA GLY A 74 -9.05 -8.81 3.12
C GLY A 74 -8.60 -7.35 3.24
N PRO A 75 -8.91 -6.69 4.37
CA PRO A 75 -8.56 -5.28 4.63
C PRO A 75 -7.06 -4.99 4.53
N LEU A 76 -6.22 -6.02 4.70
CA LEU A 76 -4.77 -5.91 4.69
C LEU A 76 -4.15 -5.92 3.28
N LEU A 77 -4.86 -6.38 2.25
CA LEU A 77 -4.25 -6.53 0.93
C LEU A 77 -3.77 -5.18 0.38
N ARG A 78 -2.50 -5.11 -0.07
CA ARG A 78 -1.80 -3.89 -0.51
C ARG A 78 -1.60 -2.82 0.58
N GLN A 79 -1.95 -3.07 1.85
CA GLN A 79 -1.64 -2.13 2.91
C GLN A 79 -0.12 -2.06 3.14
N ALA A 80 0.34 -0.86 3.48
CA ALA A 80 1.67 -0.66 4.00
C ALA A 80 1.69 -1.18 5.44
N VAL A 81 2.73 -1.93 5.79
CA VAL A 81 2.80 -2.64 7.06
C VAL A 81 4.18 -2.59 7.67
N MET A 82 4.21 -2.72 8.99
CA MET A 82 5.37 -3.10 9.78
C MET A 82 5.16 -4.55 10.28
N VAL A 83 6.18 -5.39 10.13
CA VAL A 83 6.15 -6.81 10.49
C VAL A 83 7.46 -7.22 11.17
N GLU A 84 7.36 -8.07 12.19
CA GLU A 84 8.54 -8.71 12.79
C GLU A 84 8.97 -9.92 11.96
N HIS A 85 10.25 -9.95 11.57
CA HIS A 85 10.88 -11.08 10.91
C HIS A 85 12.34 -11.22 11.33
N ALA A 86 12.74 -12.44 11.69
CA ALA A 86 14.11 -12.79 12.08
C ALA A 86 14.70 -11.93 13.22
N GLY A 87 13.88 -11.51 14.19
CA GLY A 87 14.32 -10.67 15.33
C GLY A 87 14.49 -9.20 14.98
N ALA A 88 13.95 -8.74 13.86
CA ALA A 88 13.91 -7.33 13.49
C ALA A 88 12.52 -6.94 12.96
N LEU A 89 12.17 -5.66 13.08
CA LEU A 89 10.99 -5.06 12.49
C LEU A 89 11.33 -4.49 11.11
N HIS A 90 10.50 -4.83 10.13
CA HIS A 90 10.65 -4.45 8.73
C HIS A 90 9.41 -3.72 8.24
N TYR A 91 9.59 -2.84 7.26
CA TYR A 91 8.52 -2.06 6.66
C TYR A 91 8.35 -2.41 5.19
N ASP A 92 7.15 -2.82 4.78
CA ASP A 92 6.87 -3.08 3.37
C ASP A 92 5.35 -3.14 3.11
N GLN A 93 4.92 -3.92 2.11
CA GLN A 93 3.57 -4.03 1.63
C GLN A 93 3.07 -5.49 1.64
N VAL A 94 1.80 -5.66 2.02
CA VAL A 94 1.11 -6.95 1.91
C VAL A 94 0.81 -7.26 0.45
N MET A 95 1.32 -8.38 -0.03
CA MET A 95 1.16 -8.86 -1.40
C MET A 95 0.01 -9.82 -1.58
N GLU A 96 -0.24 -10.66 -0.58
CA GLU A 96 -1.27 -11.70 -0.60
C GLU A 96 -1.88 -11.86 0.79
N VAL A 97 -3.16 -12.25 0.84
CA VAL A 97 -3.87 -12.59 2.09
C VAL A 97 -4.56 -13.93 1.92
N ASP A 98 -4.36 -14.81 2.90
CA ASP A 98 -4.88 -16.16 2.98
C ASP A 98 -5.44 -16.41 4.39
N GLY A 99 -6.74 -16.17 4.57
CA GLY A 99 -7.39 -16.39 5.86
C GLY A 99 -6.77 -15.50 6.95
N ASN A 100 -6.10 -16.12 7.93
CA ASN A 100 -5.39 -15.43 9.01
C ASN A 100 -3.88 -15.26 8.73
N GLN A 101 -3.43 -15.51 7.51
CA GLN A 101 -2.05 -15.30 7.09
C GLN A 101 -1.98 -14.24 6.00
N ALA A 102 -0.90 -13.49 6.00
CA ALA A 102 -0.57 -12.55 4.96
C ALA A 102 0.88 -12.75 4.51
N THR A 103 1.11 -12.56 3.22
CA THR A 103 2.44 -12.57 2.62
C THR A 103 2.89 -11.13 2.44
N VAL A 104 3.97 -10.75 3.12
CA VAL A 104 4.65 -9.47 2.96
C VAL A 104 5.88 -9.71 2.09
N GLN A 105 6.03 -8.95 1.01
CA GLN A 105 7.31 -8.94 0.29
C GLN A 105 8.26 -8.08 1.11
N LEU A 106 9.44 -8.59 1.43
CA LEU A 106 10.57 -7.79 1.88
C LEU A 106 11.55 -7.66 0.69
N LEU A 107 12.59 -6.84 0.82
CA LEU A 107 13.57 -6.57 -0.24
C LEU A 107 14.10 -7.83 -0.94
N ASP A 108 14.52 -8.83 -0.16
CA ASP A 108 15.19 -10.03 -0.68
C ASP A 108 14.36 -11.31 -0.58
N GLU A 109 13.22 -11.28 0.14
CA GLU A 109 12.41 -12.47 0.40
C GLU A 109 10.93 -12.16 0.62
N SER A 110 10.09 -13.19 0.60
CA SER A 110 8.67 -13.05 0.97
C SER A 110 8.44 -13.75 2.30
N VAL A 111 7.83 -13.04 3.24
CA VAL A 111 7.54 -13.55 4.58
C VAL A 111 6.05 -13.81 4.72
N VAL A 112 5.70 -15.00 5.19
CA VAL A 112 4.33 -15.35 5.58
C VAL A 112 4.19 -15.14 7.08
N THR A 113 3.25 -14.30 7.49
CA THR A 113 3.03 -13.95 8.90
C THR A 113 1.54 -13.98 9.24
N PRO A 114 1.16 -14.27 10.50
CA PRO A 114 -0.21 -14.09 10.98
C PRO A 114 -0.69 -12.65 10.82
N THR A 115 -1.95 -12.45 10.43
CA THR A 115 -2.53 -11.12 10.19
C THR A 115 -2.63 -10.25 11.44
N ASP A 116 -2.67 -10.86 12.63
CA ASP A 116 -2.67 -10.19 13.93
C ASP A 116 -1.28 -9.76 14.39
N HIS A 117 -0.21 -10.23 13.73
CA HIS A 117 1.17 -9.81 13.96
C HIS A 117 1.60 -8.66 13.02
N ILE A 118 0.66 -8.11 12.26
CA ILE A 118 0.90 -7.04 11.29
C ILE A 118 0.38 -5.72 11.85
N ALA A 119 1.25 -4.71 11.90
CA ALA A 119 0.86 -3.33 12.17
C ALA A 119 0.69 -2.58 10.84
N ILE A 120 -0.48 -1.99 10.59
CA ILE A 120 -0.70 -1.13 9.43
C ILE A 120 0.00 0.20 9.68
N VAL A 121 0.75 0.69 8.69
CA VAL A 121 1.47 1.97 8.76
C VAL A 121 1.09 2.87 7.60
N ALA A 122 1.50 4.14 7.66
CA ALA A 122 1.34 5.03 6.52
C ALA A 122 2.25 4.58 5.35
N PRO A 123 1.76 4.53 4.10
CA PRO A 123 2.58 4.11 2.95
C PRO A 123 3.87 4.91 2.78
N VAL A 124 3.84 6.22 3.08
CA VAL A 124 5.03 7.06 3.05
C VAL A 124 6.10 6.61 4.04
N VAL A 125 5.70 6.21 5.24
CA VAL A 125 6.62 5.72 6.28
C VAL A 125 7.27 4.43 5.78
N ALA A 126 6.47 3.48 5.30
CA ALA A 126 7.01 2.22 4.79
C ALA A 126 7.98 2.43 3.62
N LEU A 127 7.67 3.32 2.68
CA LEU A 127 8.55 3.65 1.55
C LEU A 127 9.87 4.30 1.95
N ILE A 128 9.88 5.08 3.02
CA ILE A 128 11.09 5.74 3.53
C ILE A 128 11.96 4.74 4.27
N LEU A 129 11.34 3.82 5.02
CA LEU A 129 12.01 2.85 5.90
C LEU A 129 12.20 1.45 5.30
N GLU A 130 11.74 1.20 4.06
CA GLU A 130 11.78 -0.12 3.37
C GLU A 130 13.16 -0.81 3.44
N ALA A 131 14.25 -0.04 3.33
CA ALA A 131 15.61 -0.56 3.32
C ALA A 131 16.26 -0.66 4.70
N VAL A 132 15.51 -0.40 5.77
CA VAL A 132 16.00 -0.39 7.14
C VAL A 132 15.27 -1.46 7.93
N SER A 133 16.03 -2.30 8.61
CA SER A 133 15.53 -3.26 9.59
C SER A 133 15.88 -2.78 10.99
N PHE A 134 14.94 -2.90 11.93
CA PHE A 134 15.12 -2.45 13.31
C PHE A 134 15.18 -3.65 14.24
N GLU A 135 16.36 -3.97 14.78
CA GLU A 135 16.53 -5.12 15.67
C GLU A 135 15.67 -4.97 16.94
N THR A 136 14.89 -6.00 17.27
CA THR A 136 13.99 -5.96 18.43
C THR A 136 14.73 -5.98 19.78
N SER A 137 16.04 -6.24 19.77
CA SER A 137 16.92 -6.07 20.93
C SER A 137 17.31 -4.62 21.21
N GLU A 138 17.22 -3.75 20.20
CA GLU A 138 17.60 -2.34 20.30
C GLU A 138 16.40 -1.40 20.24
N TRP A 139 15.37 -1.77 19.48
CA TRP A 139 14.19 -0.95 19.23
C TRP A 139 12.94 -1.60 19.78
N ASN A 140 12.11 -0.81 20.45
CA ASN A 140 10.75 -1.23 20.80
C ASN A 140 9.70 -0.61 19.87
N ILE A 141 8.49 -1.15 19.92
CA ILE A 141 7.38 -0.73 19.05
C ILE A 141 6.98 0.72 19.29
N ASP A 142 6.98 1.19 20.54
CA ASP A 142 6.56 2.55 20.89
C ASP A 142 7.53 3.60 20.32
N GLU A 143 8.84 3.36 20.44
CA GLU A 143 9.89 4.20 19.83
C GLU A 143 9.75 4.28 18.32
N LEU A 144 9.45 3.15 17.68
CA LEU A 144 9.21 3.12 16.24
C LEU A 144 7.94 3.89 15.89
N VAL A 145 6.85 3.74 16.63
CA VAL A 145 5.62 4.51 16.41
C VAL A 145 5.86 6.02 16.57
N GLU A 146 6.63 6.45 17.56
CA GLU A 146 7.03 7.86 17.71
C GLU A 146 7.87 8.36 16.53
N MET A 147 8.80 7.52 16.02
CA MET A 147 9.55 7.82 14.81
C MET A 147 8.63 7.97 13.59
N GLN A 148 7.65 7.07 13.43
CA GLN A 148 6.68 7.13 12.34
C GLN A 148 5.87 8.43 12.37
N HIS A 149 5.41 8.85 13.56
CA HIS A 149 4.74 10.14 13.74
C HIS A 149 5.66 11.32 13.41
N THR A 150 6.91 11.29 13.88
CA THR A 150 7.88 12.34 13.59
C THR A 150 8.15 12.48 12.08
N ILE A 151 8.25 11.35 11.36
CA ILE A 151 8.36 11.33 9.89
C ILE A 151 7.14 12.00 9.26
N LEU A 152 5.93 11.62 9.67
CA LEU A 152 4.69 12.17 9.12
C LEU A 152 4.54 13.67 9.39
N ASP A 153 4.91 14.12 10.58
CA ASP A 153 4.88 15.52 10.99
C ASP A 153 5.87 16.36 10.18
N ARG A 154 7.10 15.88 9.99
CA ARG A 154 8.12 16.56 9.18
C ARG A 154 7.71 16.64 7.71
N ILE A 155 7.00 15.65 7.19
CA ILE A 155 6.50 15.65 5.81
C ILE A 155 5.30 16.58 5.64
N SER A 156 4.39 16.56 6.61
CA SER A 156 3.11 17.29 6.53
C SER A 156 3.26 18.76 6.96
N GLY A 157 4.28 19.05 7.76
CA GLY A 157 4.35 20.25 8.58
C GLY A 157 3.53 20.06 9.86
N ALA A 158 4.09 20.45 10.99
CA ALA A 158 3.41 20.43 12.29
C ALA A 158 3.36 21.86 12.83
N SER A 159 2.17 22.33 13.24
CA SER A 159 1.78 23.51 14.04
C SER A 159 2.49 24.87 13.83
N SER A 160 3.80 24.89 13.61
CA SER A 160 4.69 26.04 13.44
C SER A 160 5.83 25.82 12.42
N LEU A 161 5.96 24.64 11.82
CA LEU A 161 6.99 24.29 10.83
C LEU A 161 6.37 23.92 9.49
N ASP A 162 6.94 24.45 8.41
CA ASP A 162 6.59 24.04 7.05
C ASP A 162 7.01 22.58 6.81
N GLY A 163 6.15 21.82 6.14
CA GLY A 163 6.46 20.44 5.76
C GLY A 163 7.61 20.39 4.75
N SER A 164 8.44 19.35 4.86
CA SER A 164 9.61 19.12 4.02
C SER A 164 9.46 17.89 3.13
N ASN A 165 10.12 17.94 1.98
CA ASN A 165 10.28 16.82 1.05
C ASN A 165 11.73 16.29 1.01
N GLU A 166 12.63 16.90 1.79
CA GLU A 166 14.06 16.54 1.84
C GLU A 166 14.28 15.39 2.82
N ILE A 167 14.78 14.25 2.34
CA ILE A 167 15.03 13.05 3.16
C ILE A 167 15.93 13.36 4.35
N SER A 168 16.95 14.20 4.16
CA SER A 168 17.87 14.58 5.24
C SER A 168 17.20 15.37 6.35
N VAL A 169 16.15 16.14 6.05
CA VAL A 169 15.36 16.85 7.05
C VAL A 169 14.35 15.91 7.70
N ILE A 170 13.73 15.03 6.91
CA ILE A 170 12.72 14.08 7.40
C ILE A 170 13.33 13.09 8.38
N LEU A 171 14.55 12.60 8.12
CA LEU A 171 15.23 11.55 8.90
C LEU A 171 16.33 12.08 9.82
N GLU A 172 16.46 13.40 9.95
CA GLU A 172 17.45 14.03 10.84
C GLU A 172 17.29 13.51 12.27
N ASP A 173 18.38 13.03 12.87
CA ASP A 173 18.44 12.48 14.23
C ASP A 173 17.52 11.27 14.50
N LEU A 174 16.85 10.69 13.49
CA LEU A 174 16.00 9.50 13.64
C LEU A 174 16.76 8.21 13.33
N ILE A 175 17.55 8.22 12.27
CA ILE A 175 18.40 7.10 11.86
C ILE A 175 19.75 7.61 11.35
N ASP A 176 20.77 6.75 11.36
CA ASP A 176 22.08 7.10 10.80
C ASP A 176 21.97 7.43 9.30
N VAL A 177 22.71 8.44 8.86
CA VAL A 177 22.79 8.89 7.47
C VAL A 177 23.21 7.75 6.52
N ALA A 178 23.96 6.77 7.01
CA ALA A 178 24.32 5.56 6.26
C ALA A 178 23.09 4.73 5.83
N TYR A 179 21.99 4.80 6.58
CA TYR A 179 20.72 4.11 6.29
C TYR A 179 19.74 4.98 5.51
N TYR A 180 20.14 6.19 5.11
CA TYR A 180 19.26 7.05 4.36
C TYR A 180 18.88 6.40 3.02
N PRO A 181 17.60 6.51 2.65
CA PRO A 181 17.12 5.94 1.41
C PRO A 181 17.90 6.52 0.20
N ASN A 182 18.51 5.66 -0.61
CA ASN A 182 19.29 6.09 -1.77
C ASN A 182 18.43 6.96 -2.71
N PRO A 183 18.80 8.24 -2.95
CA PRO A 183 17.99 9.16 -3.74
C PRO A 183 17.82 8.73 -5.20
N LYS A 184 18.73 7.90 -5.73
CA LYS A 184 18.66 7.36 -7.10
C LYS A 184 18.08 5.95 -7.17
N GLY A 185 17.78 5.34 -6.01
CA GLY A 185 17.14 4.04 -5.93
C GLY A 185 15.71 4.09 -6.48
N SER A 186 15.22 2.96 -6.95
CA SER A 186 13.81 2.80 -7.31
C SER A 186 13.20 1.73 -6.43
N ILE A 187 12.04 2.04 -5.87
CA ILE A 187 11.25 1.11 -5.05
C ILE A 187 10.17 0.48 -5.92
N SER A 188 9.82 -0.78 -5.65
CA SER A 188 8.67 -1.42 -6.28
C SER A 188 7.46 -1.42 -5.35
N TRP A 189 6.66 -0.35 -5.44
CA TRP A 189 5.44 -0.22 -4.63
C TRP A 189 4.17 -0.34 -5.48
N ILE A 190 3.20 -1.14 -5.03
CA ILE A 190 1.87 -1.21 -5.64
C ILE A 190 0.99 -0.17 -4.95
N ASP A 191 0.41 0.75 -5.68
CA ASP A 191 -0.50 1.72 -5.07
C ASP A 191 -1.74 0.99 -4.52
N PRO A 192 -2.04 1.05 -3.20
CA PRO A 192 -3.20 0.38 -2.62
C PRO A 192 -4.53 0.85 -3.21
N LEU A 193 -4.55 2.06 -3.78
CA LEU A 193 -5.72 2.67 -4.42
C LEU A 193 -5.69 2.57 -5.95
N ASN A 194 -4.59 2.08 -6.54
CA ASN A 194 -4.43 2.04 -7.99
C ASN A 194 -3.92 0.66 -8.39
N ILE A 195 -4.85 -0.14 -8.87
CA ILE A 195 -4.73 -1.58 -9.05
C ILE A 195 -3.91 -1.96 -10.31
N LEU A 196 -2.83 -1.24 -10.58
CA LEU A 196 -1.94 -1.51 -11.69
C LEU A 196 -0.80 -2.42 -11.21
N PRO A 197 -0.74 -3.71 -11.58
CA PRO A 197 0.43 -4.54 -11.34
C PRO A 197 1.65 -4.09 -12.17
N SER A 198 1.45 -3.15 -13.11
CA SER A 198 2.49 -2.56 -13.96
C SER A 198 2.93 -1.17 -13.51
N THR A 199 2.40 -0.65 -12.40
CA THR A 199 2.87 0.62 -11.82
C THR A 199 3.60 0.31 -10.53
N THR A 200 4.66 -0.49 -10.63
CA THR A 200 5.84 -0.26 -9.80
C THR A 200 6.13 1.23 -9.94
N CYS A 201 5.75 2.01 -8.93
CA CYS A 201 6.14 3.40 -8.90
C CYS A 201 7.65 3.41 -8.69
N HIS A 202 8.42 3.49 -9.78
CA HIS A 202 9.84 3.83 -9.70
C HIS A 202 9.90 5.27 -9.16
N LEU A 203 9.81 5.38 -7.84
CA LEU A 203 9.93 6.64 -7.13
C LEU A 203 11.40 7.00 -7.18
N SER A 204 11.75 7.83 -8.16
CA SER A 204 13.02 8.54 -8.17
C SER A 204 13.01 9.46 -6.95
N ARG A 205 13.75 9.04 -5.91
CA ARG A 205 13.92 9.76 -4.64
C ARG A 205 14.69 11.10 -4.82
N THR A 206 15.11 11.47 -6.04
CA THR A 206 15.72 12.77 -6.41
C THR A 206 14.74 13.86 -6.84
N SER A 207 13.44 13.56 -7.02
CA SER A 207 12.47 14.61 -7.34
C SER A 207 11.81 15.11 -6.05
N PRO A 208 11.69 16.45 -5.82
CA PRO A 208 10.92 16.99 -4.70
C PRO A 208 9.57 16.27 -4.70
N LEU A 209 9.28 15.51 -3.62
CA LEU A 209 8.18 14.52 -3.51
C LEU A 209 7.15 14.74 -4.61
N SER A 210 7.34 14.06 -5.76
CA SER A 210 6.69 14.46 -7.01
C SER A 210 5.19 14.66 -6.77
N GLY A 211 4.50 15.54 -7.49
CA GLY A 211 3.09 15.84 -7.24
C GLY A 211 2.12 14.64 -7.25
N ARG A 212 2.59 13.42 -7.55
CA ARG A 212 1.90 12.14 -7.29
C ARG A 212 2.06 11.65 -5.84
N TYR A 213 3.26 11.76 -5.25
CA TYR A 213 3.56 11.42 -3.85
C TYR A 213 2.81 12.34 -2.88
N LEU A 214 2.81 13.66 -3.11
CA LEU A 214 1.99 14.61 -2.36
C LEU A 214 0.47 14.40 -2.55
N ARG A 215 0.04 13.83 -3.70
CA ARG A 215 -1.36 13.44 -3.92
C ARG A 215 -1.72 12.15 -3.18
N LEU A 216 -0.79 11.21 -3.04
CA LEU A 216 -0.94 10.02 -2.19
C LEU A 216 -1.02 10.46 -0.72
N LEU A 217 -0.08 11.30 -0.25
CA LEU A 217 -0.06 11.86 1.11
C LEU A 217 -1.34 12.63 1.46
N ARG A 218 -1.78 13.58 0.61
CA ARG A 218 -3.00 14.37 0.86
C ARG A 218 -4.28 13.54 0.79
N ARG A 219 -4.31 12.39 0.10
CA ARG A 219 -5.47 11.48 0.08
C ARG A 219 -5.44 10.45 1.20
N VAL A 220 -4.27 9.98 1.60
CA VAL A 220 -4.12 9.10 2.77
C VAL A 220 -4.50 9.86 4.05
N GLN A 221 -4.17 11.15 4.19
CA GLN A 221 -4.69 11.99 5.28
C GLN A 221 -6.23 12.13 5.29
N SER A 222 -6.90 11.96 4.15
CA SER A 222 -8.37 11.99 4.09
C SER A 222 -9.06 10.65 4.37
N LEU A 223 -8.30 9.55 4.34
CA LEU A 223 -8.79 8.18 4.54
C LEU A 223 -8.31 7.57 5.87
N GLY A 224 -7.16 8.01 6.37
CA GLY A 224 -6.62 7.68 7.68
C GLY A 224 -7.18 8.61 8.75
N GLY A 225 -8.47 8.50 9.02
CA GLY A 225 -8.95 8.84 10.35
C GLY A 225 -8.19 7.94 11.32
N VAL A 226 -7.25 8.53 12.06
CA VAL A 226 -6.54 7.91 13.18
C VAL A 226 -7.60 7.23 14.04
N ARG A 227 -7.71 5.91 13.95
CA ARG A 227 -8.37 5.13 15.00
C ARG A 227 -7.32 4.99 16.09
N GLU A 228 -7.47 5.84 17.09
CA GLU A 228 -6.81 5.74 18.38
C GLU A 228 -6.78 4.28 18.82
N PHE A 229 -5.59 3.72 18.96
CA PHE A 229 -5.35 2.63 19.88
C PHE A 229 -5.32 3.26 21.27
N VAL A 230 -6.49 3.29 21.91
CA VAL A 230 -6.59 3.34 23.37
C VAL A 230 -7.23 2.03 23.78
N GLU A 231 -6.57 1.36 24.72
CA GLU A 231 -6.93 0.07 25.34
C GLU A 231 -8.42 -0.11 25.66
#